data_AF-E3FNW2-F1
#
_entry.id   AF-E3FNW2-F1
#
_cell.length_a   1.000
_cell.length_b   1.000
_cell.length_c   1.000
_cell.angle_alpha   90.00
_cell.angle_beta   90.00
_cell.angle_gamma   90.00
#
_symmetry.space_group_name_H-M   'P 1'
#
loop_
_entity.id
_entity.type
_entity.pdbx_description
1 polymer ?
#
loop_
_entity_poly.entity_id
_entity_poly.type
_entity_poly.pdbx_seq_one_letter_code
_entity_poly.pdbx_strand_id
1 'polypeptide(L)'
;MRASWRATLRAVMLGAVLAEGVATAEPAASEPVQRVEVGSQRWTEELATGEGTGELVHTRDGLLYEPYAVMRRPEGLSRLTGLYTFPVRTLAEPVDTFRPSVQATMALGMGVEVDVRVRVPGGAWSEWRTARAGEAVRLPRTGTEVQVRLALEADEHGRGPVVQEVALEGWREGSGSEEEFQQMAALSYRVYATREGLVGGTTANGHVIKTNDRFVALPSRRGLASNGGSEYQVRVCYSKTSKCATTSVWDVGPWNTKDDYWNPSSVRESWKSLPQGKPEAQAAYQDGFNGGLDQFGRRPSNPAGIDIADGTFWTDLGMTNNDWVDVTYLWTSGGGTPTGLVIDSNNANNDQAKGYIQLAGTSWASSTNVAGYYGTSYLVSPGAAVSEPATFWFYLPAAATKTVDAWWTAATDRSTAAPFIVVNAAGTQLANVKVNQQVNGARWNTLGTWSFPAGWNKVQLSRWVTAGTYVVADAIQVR
;
A
#
# COMPACT_ATOMS: atom_id res chain seq x y z
N MET A 1 7.53 -38.82 -54.86
CA MET A 1 8.12 -38.33 -56.12
C MET A 1 7.02 -38.15 -57.16
N ARG A 2 7.08 -37.05 -57.93
CA ARG A 2 6.19 -36.60 -59.04
C ARG A 2 4.85 -35.98 -58.58
N ALA A 3 4.66 -34.65 -58.49
CA ALA A 3 4.64 -33.59 -59.54
C ALA A 3 3.61 -33.92 -60.64
N SER A 4 2.74 -33.04 -61.15
CA SER A 4 2.29 -31.68 -60.84
C SER A 4 1.13 -31.39 -61.81
N TRP A 5 0.27 -30.43 -61.45
CA TRP A 5 -0.59 -29.61 -62.34
C TRP A 5 -1.81 -30.23 -63.02
N ARG A 6 -2.97 -29.64 -62.73
CA ARG A 6 -3.77 -28.80 -63.66
C ARG A 6 -5.10 -28.43 -63.00
N ALA A 7 -5.45 -27.16 -62.93
CA ALA A 7 -6.85 -26.75 -62.93
C ALA A 7 -6.99 -25.29 -63.40
N THR A 8 -7.56 -25.19 -64.60
CA THR A 8 -7.91 -24.01 -65.36
C THR A 8 -9.08 -23.26 -64.73
N LEU A 9 -9.09 -21.94 -64.93
CA LEU A 9 -10.14 -20.98 -64.56
C LEU A 9 -11.57 -21.45 -64.89
N ARG A 10 -12.50 -21.16 -63.97
CA ARG A 10 -13.91 -20.92 -64.29
C ARG A 10 -14.30 -19.52 -63.81
N ALA A 11 -14.71 -18.71 -64.77
CA ALA A 11 -15.36 -17.42 -64.55
C ALA A 11 -16.75 -17.64 -63.96
N VAL A 12 -17.12 -16.81 -62.99
CA VAL A 12 -18.52 -16.60 -62.57
C VAL A 12 -18.80 -15.11 -62.69
N MET A 13 -19.88 -14.81 -63.40
CA MET A 13 -20.37 -13.48 -63.73
C MET A 13 -20.78 -12.69 -62.48
N LEU A 14 -20.32 -11.45 -62.39
CA LEU A 14 -20.89 -10.44 -61.49
C LEU A 14 -22.00 -9.67 -62.25
N GLY A 15 -23.22 -9.75 -61.75
CA GLY A 15 -24.30 -8.85 -62.11
C GLY A 15 -24.07 -7.49 -61.46
N ALA A 16 -24.14 -6.43 -62.27
CA ALA A 16 -24.06 -5.05 -61.82
C ALA A 16 -25.39 -4.62 -61.16
N VAL A 17 -25.31 -4.09 -59.94
CA VAL A 17 -26.34 -3.23 -59.37
C VAL A 17 -25.71 -1.84 -59.23
N LEU A 18 -26.26 -0.89 -59.97
CA LEU A 18 -25.96 0.54 -59.83
C LEU A 18 -26.73 1.06 -58.63
N ALA A 19 -26.00 1.46 -57.59
CA ALA A 19 -26.50 2.35 -56.54
C ALA A 19 -25.54 3.54 -56.45
N GLU A 20 -26.11 4.73 -56.48
CA GLU A 20 -25.45 6.03 -56.54
C GLU A 20 -24.45 6.20 -55.39
N GLY A 21 -23.18 6.44 -55.73
CA GLY A 21 -22.14 6.73 -54.77
C GLY A 21 -22.25 8.17 -54.27
N VAL A 22 -22.72 8.35 -53.04
CA VAL A 22 -22.30 9.50 -52.25
C VAL A 22 -20.89 9.19 -51.79
N ALA A 23 -19.90 9.91 -52.32
CA ALA A 23 -18.52 9.84 -51.86
C ALA A 23 -18.46 10.36 -50.42
N THR A 24 -18.60 9.46 -49.44
CA THR A 24 -18.15 9.75 -48.08
C THR A 24 -16.63 9.75 -48.13
N ALA A 25 -16.04 10.94 -47.97
CA ALA A 25 -14.61 11.07 -47.76
C ALA A 25 -14.20 10.12 -46.63
N GLU A 26 -13.25 9.23 -46.93
CA GLU A 26 -12.49 8.48 -45.93
C GLU A 26 -11.98 9.48 -44.89
N PRO A 27 -12.18 9.24 -43.58
CA PRO A 27 -11.55 10.10 -42.59
C PRO A 27 -10.05 9.96 -42.80
N ALA A 28 -9.40 11.09 -43.09
CA ALA A 28 -7.96 11.18 -43.20
C ALA A 28 -7.34 10.45 -42.00
N ALA A 29 -6.41 9.53 -42.27
CA ALA A 29 -5.61 8.89 -41.24
C ALA A 29 -5.04 10.00 -40.35
N SER A 30 -5.47 10.04 -39.09
CA SER A 30 -4.95 10.97 -38.10
C SER A 30 -3.43 10.80 -38.05
N GLU A 31 -2.70 11.87 -38.31
CA GLU A 31 -1.26 11.93 -38.06
C GLU A 31 -0.98 11.43 -36.63
N PRO A 32 0.13 10.71 -36.38
CA PRO A 32 0.48 10.31 -35.04
C PRO A 32 0.65 11.59 -34.21
N VAL A 33 -0.26 11.80 -33.24
CA VAL A 33 -0.11 12.83 -32.23
C VAL A 33 1.24 12.60 -31.57
N GLN A 34 2.22 13.45 -31.86
CA GLN A 34 3.48 13.45 -31.13
C GLN A 34 3.12 13.75 -29.68
N ARG A 35 3.14 12.73 -28.83
CA ARG A 35 3.03 12.90 -27.39
C ARG A 35 4.21 13.77 -26.96
N VAL A 36 3.92 15.02 -26.61
CA VAL A 36 4.95 15.95 -26.15
C VAL A 36 5.40 15.49 -24.77
N GLU A 37 6.61 14.93 -24.71
CA GLU A 37 7.30 14.59 -23.47
C GLU A 37 7.83 15.89 -22.85
N VAL A 38 7.12 16.41 -21.84
CA VAL A 38 7.56 17.62 -21.13
C VAL A 38 8.37 17.20 -19.90
N GLY A 39 9.53 17.83 -19.71
CA GLY A 39 10.34 17.66 -18.49
C GLY A 39 10.91 16.25 -18.29
N SER A 40 11.31 15.56 -19.37
CA SER A 40 11.97 14.24 -19.26
C SER A 40 13.24 14.32 -18.41
N GLN A 41 13.33 13.41 -17.44
CA GLN A 41 14.42 13.28 -16.47
C GLN A 41 14.89 11.83 -16.44
N ARG A 42 16.20 11.62 -16.39
CA ARG A 42 16.81 10.29 -16.30
C ARG A 42 17.64 10.16 -15.04
N TRP A 43 17.58 9.00 -14.41
CA TRP A 43 18.40 8.66 -13.25
C TRP A 43 18.67 7.17 -13.18
N THR A 44 19.68 6.80 -12.40
CA THR A 44 20.02 5.42 -12.06
C THR A 44 19.90 5.27 -10.55
N GLU A 45 19.28 4.19 -10.12
CA GLU A 45 19.20 3.87 -8.69
C GLU A 45 20.50 3.26 -8.20
N GLU A 46 20.89 3.64 -6.98
CA GLU A 46 22.05 3.07 -6.32
C GLU A 46 21.65 1.75 -5.66
N LEU A 47 22.09 0.63 -6.26
CA LEU A 47 21.76 -0.72 -5.79
C LEU A 47 22.15 -1.00 -4.34
N ALA A 48 22.99 -0.20 -3.69
CA ALA A 48 23.40 -0.37 -2.30
C ALA A 48 22.45 0.33 -1.30
N THR A 49 21.52 1.16 -1.76
CA THR A 49 20.73 2.07 -0.89
C THR A 49 19.32 1.59 -0.62
N GLY A 50 18.84 0.58 -1.35
CA GLY A 50 17.51 0.03 -1.13
C GLY A 50 17.45 -0.96 0.02
N GLU A 51 16.22 -1.26 0.41
CA GLU A 51 15.88 -2.20 1.48
C GLU A 51 15.05 -3.34 0.90
N GLY A 52 15.31 -4.57 1.33
CA GLY A 52 14.55 -5.72 0.87
C GLY A 52 14.50 -6.86 1.88
N THR A 53 13.90 -7.96 1.48
CA THR A 53 13.82 -9.16 2.32
C THR A 53 15.22 -9.74 2.58
N GLY A 54 15.37 -10.56 3.63
CA GLY A 54 16.66 -11.17 4.01
C GLY A 54 17.26 -12.16 3.00
N GLU A 55 16.66 -12.28 1.82
CA GLU A 55 17.03 -13.15 0.70
C GLU A 55 17.82 -12.40 -0.40
N LEU A 56 18.10 -11.11 -0.19
CA LEU A 56 18.85 -10.27 -1.10
C LEU A 56 20.29 -10.12 -0.64
N VAL A 57 21.23 -10.38 -1.56
CA VAL A 57 22.67 -10.41 -1.27
C VAL A 57 23.40 -9.46 -2.22
N HIS A 58 24.18 -8.54 -1.67
CA HIS A 58 25.09 -7.73 -2.47
C HIS A 58 26.33 -8.55 -2.84
N THR A 59 26.55 -8.73 -4.13
CA THR A 59 27.72 -9.42 -4.68
C THR A 59 28.58 -8.42 -5.46
N ARG A 60 29.80 -8.84 -5.81
CA ARG A 60 30.67 -8.07 -6.72
C ARG A 60 30.06 -7.87 -8.11
N ASP A 61 29.11 -8.73 -8.50
CA ASP A 61 28.50 -8.75 -9.82
C ASP A 61 27.10 -8.09 -9.82
N GLY A 62 26.64 -7.55 -8.69
CA GLY A 62 25.33 -6.90 -8.55
C GLY A 62 24.50 -7.39 -7.36
N LEU A 63 23.23 -7.00 -7.33
CA LEU A 63 22.24 -7.41 -6.33
C LEU A 63 21.65 -8.77 -6.73
N LEU A 64 22.01 -9.82 -5.99
CA LEU A 64 21.53 -11.18 -6.19
C LEU A 64 20.27 -11.41 -5.34
N TYR A 65 19.24 -12.01 -5.94
CA TYR A 65 18.15 -12.64 -5.19
C TYR A 65 18.46 -14.13 -4.98
N GLU A 66 18.69 -14.52 -3.73
CA GLU A 66 18.99 -15.89 -3.32
C GLU A 66 18.06 -16.28 -2.16
N PRO A 67 16.85 -16.78 -2.45
CA PRO A 67 15.93 -17.22 -1.41
C PRO A 67 16.48 -18.45 -0.65
N TYR A 68 16.93 -18.23 0.58
CA TYR A 68 17.46 -19.27 1.47
C TYR A 68 16.39 -20.27 1.94
N ALA A 69 15.11 -19.90 1.86
CA ALA A 69 13.99 -20.73 2.27
C ALA A 69 13.24 -21.26 1.05
N VAL A 70 13.70 -22.39 0.51
CA VAL A 70 12.79 -23.37 -0.11
C VAL A 70 11.96 -24.03 1.01
N MET A 71 11.34 -23.23 1.90
CA MET A 71 10.24 -23.68 2.73
C MET A 71 9.09 -23.84 1.76
N ARG A 72 8.99 -25.06 1.24
CA ARG A 72 7.83 -25.60 0.54
C ARG A 72 6.58 -25.18 1.30
N ARG A 73 5.96 -24.05 0.92
CA ARG A 73 4.54 -23.86 1.23
C ARG A 73 3.89 -25.09 0.58
N PRO A 74 3.11 -25.91 1.32
CA PRO A 74 2.49 -27.13 0.79
C PRO A 74 1.65 -26.89 -0.49
N GLU A 75 1.37 -25.61 -0.77
CA GLU A 75 0.55 -25.07 -1.85
C GLU A 75 1.31 -24.83 -3.17
N GLY A 76 2.55 -25.29 -3.33
CA GLY A 76 3.20 -25.37 -4.64
C GLY A 76 3.50 -24.02 -5.31
N LEU A 77 3.93 -23.01 -4.53
CA LEU A 77 4.52 -21.79 -5.11
C LEU A 77 5.82 -22.17 -5.83
N SER A 78 5.75 -22.27 -7.17
CA SER A 78 6.90 -22.58 -8.03
C SER A 78 7.74 -21.34 -8.37
N ARG A 79 7.32 -20.15 -7.93
CA ARG A 79 8.07 -18.89 -8.10
C ARG A 79 8.08 -18.11 -6.79
N LEU A 80 9.28 -17.90 -6.26
CA LEU A 80 9.52 -17.04 -5.11
C LEU A 80 9.74 -15.61 -5.62
N THR A 81 9.12 -14.62 -4.96
CA THR A 81 9.26 -13.22 -5.32
C THR A 81 9.90 -12.45 -4.17
N GLY A 82 11.09 -11.88 -4.40
CA GLY A 82 11.74 -10.95 -3.48
C GLY A 82 11.41 -9.51 -3.84
N LEU A 83 11.20 -8.65 -2.83
CA LEU A 83 11.00 -7.21 -3.02
C LEU A 83 12.22 -6.42 -2.55
N TYR A 84 12.64 -5.45 -3.36
CA TYR A 84 13.73 -4.53 -3.04
C TYR A 84 13.31 -3.09 -3.35
N THR A 85 13.16 -2.26 -2.33
CA THR A 85 12.60 -0.90 -2.44
C THR A 85 13.70 0.13 -2.31
N PHE A 86 13.83 1.03 -3.29
CA PHE A 86 14.80 2.11 -3.25
C PHE A 86 14.32 3.29 -2.39
N PRO A 87 15.23 4.14 -1.89
CA PRO A 87 14.87 5.38 -1.23
C PRO A 87 14.01 6.30 -2.10
N VAL A 88 13.28 7.20 -1.46
CA VAL A 88 12.51 8.22 -2.17
C VAL A 88 13.46 9.18 -2.87
N ARG A 89 13.16 9.50 -4.13
CA ARG A 89 13.88 10.47 -4.95
C ARG A 89 13.02 11.69 -5.21
N THR A 90 13.56 12.88 -4.98
CA THR A 90 12.93 14.14 -5.40
C THR A 90 13.46 14.56 -6.76
N LEU A 91 12.55 14.68 -7.73
CA LEU A 91 12.81 15.17 -9.08
C LEU A 91 12.57 16.69 -9.17
N ALA A 92 13.20 17.33 -10.16
CA ALA A 92 13.09 18.76 -10.39
C ALA A 92 11.71 19.12 -10.97
N GLU A 93 11.20 18.29 -11.87
CA GLU A 93 9.89 18.45 -12.50
C GLU A 93 8.95 17.29 -12.13
N PRO A 94 7.63 17.53 -12.04
CA PRO A 94 6.67 16.49 -11.74
C PRO A 94 6.55 15.52 -12.93
N VAL A 95 6.51 14.22 -12.62
CA VAL A 95 6.39 13.14 -13.60
C VAL A 95 5.14 12.31 -13.33
N ASP A 96 4.55 11.73 -14.36
CA ASP A 96 3.45 10.75 -14.25
C ASP A 96 3.71 9.48 -15.07
N THR A 97 4.73 9.48 -15.93
CA THR A 97 5.03 8.37 -16.83
C THR A 97 6.49 7.96 -16.68
N PHE A 98 6.73 6.65 -16.64
CA PHE A 98 8.04 6.07 -16.36
C PHE A 98 8.37 4.99 -17.35
N ARG A 99 9.64 4.92 -17.80
CA ARG A 99 10.19 3.81 -18.58
C ARG A 99 11.46 3.32 -17.91
N PRO A 100 11.44 2.14 -17.26
CA PRO A 100 12.63 1.57 -16.66
C PRO A 100 13.50 0.88 -17.71
N SER A 101 14.81 0.85 -17.47
CA SER A 101 15.81 0.01 -18.12
C SER A 101 16.52 -0.79 -17.03
N VAL A 102 16.63 -2.10 -17.22
CA VAL A 102 17.23 -3.01 -16.25
C VAL A 102 18.35 -3.80 -16.92
N GLN A 103 19.53 -3.77 -16.32
CA GLN A 103 20.61 -4.70 -16.65
C GLN A 103 20.60 -5.80 -15.58
N ALA A 104 20.31 -7.04 -16.00
CA ALA A 104 20.26 -8.19 -15.12
C ALA A 104 20.79 -9.45 -15.81
N THR A 105 21.55 -10.28 -15.07
CA THR A 105 21.84 -11.66 -15.45
C THR A 105 20.69 -12.55 -14.98
N MET A 106 20.03 -13.20 -15.93
CA MET A 106 18.88 -14.07 -15.65
C MET A 106 18.78 -15.23 -16.65
N ALA A 107 18.24 -16.35 -16.17
CA ALA A 107 17.91 -17.52 -16.98
C ALA A 107 16.40 -17.63 -17.21
N LEU A 108 15.98 -18.58 -18.05
CA LEU A 108 14.57 -18.88 -18.27
C LEU A 108 13.89 -19.21 -16.92
N GLY A 109 12.75 -18.56 -16.65
CA GLY A 109 11.99 -18.74 -15.42
C GLY A 109 12.30 -17.73 -14.32
N MET A 110 13.37 -16.94 -14.45
CA MET A 110 13.64 -15.77 -13.61
C MET A 110 12.98 -14.51 -14.19
N GLY A 111 12.80 -13.49 -13.36
CA GLY A 111 12.23 -12.22 -13.81
C GLY A 111 12.63 -11.03 -12.94
N VAL A 112 12.62 -9.85 -13.55
CA VAL A 112 12.73 -8.56 -12.86
C VAL A 112 11.61 -7.67 -13.35
N GLU A 113 10.73 -7.27 -12.44
CA GLU A 113 9.70 -6.26 -12.68
C GLU A 113 10.01 -5.01 -11.85
N VAL A 114 9.68 -3.84 -12.39
CA VAL A 114 9.91 -2.55 -11.72
C VAL A 114 8.57 -1.93 -11.36
N ASP A 115 8.33 -1.74 -10.08
CA ASP A 115 7.24 -0.92 -9.57
C ASP A 115 7.67 0.52 -9.40
N VAL A 116 6.81 1.45 -9.80
CA VAL A 116 6.97 2.88 -9.58
C VAL A 116 5.75 3.46 -8.89
N ARG A 117 5.97 4.46 -8.05
CA ARG A 117 4.91 5.30 -7.47
C ARG A 117 5.40 6.74 -7.32
N VAL A 118 4.45 7.66 -7.25
CA VAL A 118 4.71 9.08 -6.91
C VAL A 118 3.98 9.46 -5.65
N ARG A 119 4.54 10.40 -4.89
CA ARG A 119 3.79 11.09 -3.85
C ARG A 119 3.01 12.23 -4.47
N VAL A 120 1.71 12.21 -4.25
CA VAL A 120 0.80 13.22 -4.78
C VAL A 120 0.79 14.46 -3.88
N PRO A 121 0.35 15.63 -4.39
CA PRO A 121 0.06 16.78 -3.55
C PRO A 121 -0.87 16.40 -2.39
N GLY A 122 -0.45 16.67 -1.15
CA GLY A 122 -1.14 16.20 0.07
C GLY A 122 -0.45 15.05 0.80
N GLY A 123 0.61 14.48 0.23
CA GLY A 123 1.54 13.58 0.93
C GLY A 123 1.21 12.09 0.83
N ALA A 124 0.10 11.73 0.17
CA ALA A 124 -0.25 10.34 -0.07
C ALA A 124 0.55 9.75 -1.24
N TRP A 125 0.79 8.44 -1.19
CA TRP A 125 1.36 7.72 -2.32
C TRP A 125 0.28 7.35 -3.34
N SER A 126 0.61 7.44 -4.63
CA SER A 126 -0.13 6.72 -5.65
C SER A 126 0.00 5.22 -5.40
N GLU A 127 -0.97 4.45 -5.88
CA GLU A 127 -0.80 3.00 -6.02
C GLU A 127 0.49 2.70 -6.80
N TRP A 128 1.18 1.61 -6.44
CA TRP A 128 2.30 1.13 -7.22
C TRP A 128 1.82 0.69 -8.61
N ARG A 129 2.57 1.04 -9.65
CA ARG A 129 2.38 0.51 -11.00
C ARG A 129 3.60 -0.24 -11.46
N THR A 130 3.35 -1.42 -11.99
CA THR A 130 4.37 -2.30 -12.54
C THR A 130 4.68 -1.94 -13.99
N ALA A 131 5.97 -1.87 -14.31
CA ALA A 131 6.52 -1.81 -15.65
C ALA A 131 7.54 -2.93 -15.86
N ARG A 132 7.62 -3.41 -17.10
CA ARG A 132 8.74 -4.23 -17.57
C ARG A 132 9.82 -3.33 -18.14
N ALA A 133 11.06 -3.83 -18.18
CA ALA A 133 12.16 -3.12 -18.80
C ALA A 133 11.82 -2.72 -20.25
N GLY A 134 12.00 -1.45 -20.58
CA GLY A 134 11.70 -0.85 -21.89
C GLY A 134 10.25 -0.41 -22.09
N GLU A 135 9.31 -0.86 -21.26
CA GLU A 135 7.89 -0.51 -21.39
C GLU A 135 7.55 0.73 -20.54
N ALA A 136 6.87 1.71 -21.15
CA ALA A 136 6.39 2.88 -20.42
C ALA A 136 5.12 2.55 -19.62
N VAL A 137 5.06 3.00 -18.37
CA VAL A 137 3.87 2.93 -17.51
C VAL A 137 3.47 4.32 -17.06
N ARG A 138 2.17 4.61 -17.12
CA ARG A 138 1.58 5.86 -16.66
C ARG A 138 0.86 5.67 -15.33
N LEU A 139 1.14 6.56 -14.40
CA LEU A 139 0.47 6.72 -13.12
C LEU A 139 -0.77 7.61 -13.29
N PRO A 140 -1.82 7.40 -12.47
CA PRO A 140 -3.02 8.25 -12.49
C PRO A 140 -2.78 9.66 -11.92
N ARG A 141 -1.57 9.90 -11.40
CA ARG A 141 -1.19 11.10 -10.66
C ARG A 141 0.24 11.48 -11.00
N THR A 142 0.50 12.78 -10.96
CA THR A 142 1.83 13.35 -11.15
C THR A 142 2.43 13.76 -9.80
N GLY A 143 3.75 13.69 -9.66
CA GLY A 143 4.45 14.09 -8.46
C GLY A 143 5.95 14.24 -8.69
N THR A 144 6.62 14.92 -7.75
CA THR A 144 8.08 15.13 -7.77
C THR A 144 8.82 14.15 -6.86
N GLU A 145 8.18 13.65 -5.80
CA GLU A 145 8.72 12.56 -4.98
C GLU A 145 8.35 11.21 -5.61
N VAL A 146 9.35 10.48 -6.11
CA VAL A 146 9.22 9.18 -6.76
C VAL A 146 9.80 8.10 -5.87
N GLN A 147 9.21 6.90 -5.92
CA GLN A 147 9.85 5.72 -5.36
C GLN A 147 9.78 4.55 -6.34
N VAL A 148 10.85 3.75 -6.33
CA VAL A 148 11.03 2.58 -7.19
C VAL A 148 11.17 1.33 -6.32
N ARG A 149 10.60 0.21 -6.77
CA ARG A 149 10.73 -1.09 -6.12
C ARG A 149 10.92 -2.19 -7.16
N LEU A 150 11.85 -3.09 -6.95
CA LEU A 150 12.02 -4.30 -7.75
C LEU A 150 11.16 -5.43 -7.18
N ALA A 151 10.55 -6.20 -8.07
CA ALA A 151 10.08 -7.55 -7.78
C ALA A 151 10.94 -8.55 -8.57
N LEU A 152 11.61 -9.44 -7.84
CA LEU A 152 12.59 -10.38 -8.36
C LEU A 152 12.00 -11.78 -8.29
N GLU A 153 11.73 -12.38 -9.45
CA GLU A 153 11.20 -13.74 -9.56
C GLU A 153 12.36 -14.74 -9.66
N ALA A 154 12.41 -15.70 -8.75
CA ALA A 154 13.29 -16.86 -8.85
C ALA A 154 12.67 -17.98 -9.70
N ASP A 155 13.53 -18.80 -10.30
CA ASP A 155 13.10 -20.01 -11.01
C ASP A 155 12.59 -21.10 -10.06
N GLU A 156 12.11 -22.21 -10.64
CA GLU A 156 11.55 -23.35 -9.89
C GLU A 156 12.56 -24.04 -8.94
N HIS A 157 13.86 -23.77 -9.10
CA HIS A 157 14.93 -24.30 -8.26
C HIS A 157 15.37 -23.30 -7.18
N GLY A 158 14.72 -22.13 -7.08
CA GLY A 158 15.06 -21.09 -6.13
C GLY A 158 16.27 -20.25 -6.53
N ARG A 159 16.66 -20.24 -7.81
CA ARG A 159 17.73 -19.35 -8.30
C ARG A 159 17.11 -18.05 -8.78
N GLY A 160 17.55 -16.92 -8.20
CA GLY A 160 17.10 -15.60 -8.63
C GLY A 160 18.05 -14.89 -9.58
N PRO A 161 17.61 -13.74 -10.15
CA PRO A 161 18.42 -12.91 -11.01
C PRO A 161 19.52 -12.18 -10.22
N VAL A 162 20.57 -11.75 -10.95
CA VAL A 162 21.54 -10.76 -10.47
C VAL A 162 21.28 -9.46 -11.20
N VAL A 163 20.83 -8.42 -10.49
CA VAL A 163 20.59 -7.09 -11.04
C VAL A 163 21.88 -6.28 -10.97
N GLN A 164 22.35 -5.79 -12.12
CA GLN A 164 23.55 -4.93 -12.22
C GLN A 164 23.19 -3.44 -12.23
N GLU A 165 22.07 -3.08 -12.84
CA GLU A 165 21.68 -1.68 -12.97
C GLU A 165 20.16 -1.53 -13.11
N VAL A 166 19.63 -0.48 -12.51
CA VAL A 166 18.25 -0.03 -12.69
C VAL A 166 18.27 1.45 -13.02
N ALA A 167 17.98 1.78 -14.27
CA ALA A 167 17.84 3.15 -14.74
C ALA A 167 16.37 3.44 -15.06
N LEU A 168 15.95 4.69 -14.89
CA LEU A 168 14.61 5.13 -15.23
C LEU A 168 14.66 6.42 -16.05
N GLU A 169 13.75 6.51 -17.00
CA GLU A 169 13.33 7.76 -17.61
C GLU A 169 11.92 8.10 -17.12
N GLY A 170 11.73 9.31 -16.62
CA GLY A 170 10.44 9.82 -16.15
C GLY A 170 10.08 11.13 -16.82
N TRP A 171 8.83 11.29 -17.24
CA TRP A 171 8.32 12.52 -17.86
C TRP A 171 6.85 12.75 -17.51
N ARG A 172 6.34 13.91 -17.89
CA ARG A 172 4.91 14.22 -17.83
C ARG A 172 4.28 14.05 -19.20
N GLU A 173 3.25 13.21 -19.29
CA GLU A 173 2.55 12.97 -20.54
C GLU A 173 1.40 13.98 -20.75
N GLY A 174 1.57 14.89 -21.72
CA GLY A 174 0.58 15.88 -22.12
C GLY A 174 0.59 17.19 -21.31
N SER A 175 -0.05 18.23 -21.86
CA SER A 175 -0.26 19.55 -21.22
C SER A 175 -1.70 19.75 -20.72
N GLY A 176 -2.49 18.68 -20.66
CA GLY A 176 -3.90 18.71 -20.29
C GLY A 176 -4.10 19.18 -18.86
N SER A 177 -5.00 20.14 -18.69
CA SER A 177 -5.52 20.66 -17.43
C SER A 177 -5.61 19.59 -16.36
N GLU A 178 -5.17 19.92 -15.15
CA GLU A 178 -5.52 19.20 -13.91
C GLU A 178 -7.01 18.84 -13.98
N GLU A 179 -7.33 17.62 -14.42
CA GLU A 179 -8.72 17.18 -14.48
C GLU A 179 -9.28 17.31 -13.08
N GLU A 180 -10.30 18.15 -12.99
CA GLU A 180 -11.00 18.57 -11.80
C GLU A 180 -11.21 17.35 -10.90
N PHE A 181 -10.46 17.32 -9.80
CA PHE A 181 -10.46 16.22 -8.86
C PHE A 181 -11.82 16.20 -8.16
N GLN A 182 -12.78 15.46 -8.72
CA GLN A 182 -13.86 14.96 -7.91
C GLN A 182 -13.25 14.01 -6.89
N GLN A 183 -13.41 14.37 -5.62
CA GLN A 183 -13.08 13.56 -4.46
C GLN A 183 -13.94 12.29 -4.53
N MET A 184 -13.51 11.30 -5.31
CA MET A 184 -14.22 10.04 -5.44
C MET A 184 -14.15 9.31 -4.10
N ALA A 185 -15.28 8.78 -3.64
CA ALA A 185 -15.29 7.91 -2.49
C ALA A 185 -14.33 6.73 -2.72
N ALA A 186 -13.65 6.30 -1.66
CA ALA A 186 -12.85 5.07 -1.72
C ALA A 186 -13.75 3.91 -2.18
N LEU A 187 -13.24 3.07 -3.07
CA LEU A 187 -13.96 1.93 -3.60
C LEU A 187 -14.23 0.92 -2.49
N SER A 188 -15.43 0.34 -2.50
CA SER A 188 -15.85 -0.70 -1.57
C SER A 188 -16.41 -1.90 -2.31
N TYR A 189 -15.97 -3.11 -1.95
CA TYR A 189 -16.43 -4.36 -2.53
C TYR A 189 -16.68 -5.41 -1.46
N ARG A 190 -17.69 -6.25 -1.71
CA ARG A 190 -17.95 -7.42 -0.88
C ARG A 190 -17.11 -8.59 -1.37
N VAL A 191 -16.19 -9.06 -0.54
CA VAL A 191 -15.26 -10.15 -0.87
C VAL A 191 -15.27 -11.21 0.22
N TYR A 192 -14.92 -12.45 -0.17
CA TYR A 192 -14.78 -13.53 0.80
C TYR A 192 -13.43 -13.39 1.51
N ALA A 193 -13.46 -13.33 2.83
CA ALA A 193 -12.28 -13.21 3.67
C ALA A 193 -11.93 -14.55 4.31
N THR A 194 -10.64 -14.87 4.26
CA THR A 194 -10.03 -16.00 4.96
C THR A 194 -9.11 -15.50 6.06
N ARG A 195 -8.91 -16.32 7.09
CA ARG A 195 -7.88 -16.07 8.09
C ARG A 195 -6.51 -16.35 7.47
N GLU A 196 -5.58 -15.41 7.64
CA GLU A 196 -4.17 -15.56 7.26
C GLU A 196 -3.51 -16.74 8.01
N GLY A 197 -3.49 -16.69 9.35
CA GLY A 197 -3.09 -17.81 10.18
C GLY A 197 -1.64 -18.29 10.07
N LEU A 198 -0.76 -17.53 9.41
CA LEU A 198 0.64 -17.88 9.16
C LEU A 198 1.61 -17.31 10.22
N VAL A 199 1.27 -17.35 11.52
CA VAL A 199 2.16 -16.89 12.60
C VAL A 199 3.54 -17.55 12.49
N GLY A 200 4.60 -16.74 12.54
CA GLY A 200 5.99 -17.14 12.30
C GLY A 200 6.43 -17.08 10.83
N GLY A 201 5.49 -16.95 9.89
CA GLY A 201 5.77 -16.65 8.48
C GLY A 201 6.25 -15.22 8.28
N THR A 202 6.78 -14.94 7.09
CA THR A 202 7.18 -13.59 6.68
C THR A 202 6.24 -13.11 5.58
N THR A 203 5.64 -11.94 5.78
CA THR A 203 4.79 -11.25 4.80
C THR A 203 5.62 -10.70 3.64
N ALA A 204 4.98 -10.39 2.52
CA ALA A 204 5.64 -9.84 1.33
C ALA A 204 6.42 -8.53 1.59
N ASN A 205 6.01 -7.71 2.56
CA ASN A 205 6.77 -6.50 2.93
C ASN A 205 7.92 -6.74 3.92
N GLY A 206 8.16 -7.98 4.33
CA GLY A 206 9.27 -8.37 5.22
C GLY A 206 8.92 -8.41 6.71
N HIS A 207 7.66 -8.18 7.11
CA HIS A 207 7.24 -8.35 8.50
C HIS A 207 7.10 -9.83 8.88
N VAL A 208 7.69 -10.23 10.01
CA VAL A 208 7.51 -11.58 10.59
C VAL A 208 6.22 -11.59 11.40
N ILE A 209 5.26 -12.41 10.96
CA ILE A 209 3.91 -12.48 11.51
C ILE A 209 3.96 -12.95 12.97
N LYS A 210 3.40 -12.13 13.86
CA LYS A 210 3.24 -12.40 15.29
C LYS A 210 1.79 -12.75 15.59
N THR A 211 1.59 -13.43 16.72
CA THR A 211 0.26 -13.68 17.26
C THR A 211 -0.49 -12.36 17.47
N ASN A 212 -1.76 -12.30 17.04
CA ASN A 212 -2.64 -11.14 17.21
C ASN A 212 -2.24 -9.89 16.40
N ASP A 213 -1.46 -10.06 15.32
CA ASP A 213 -1.15 -8.98 14.39
C ASP A 213 -2.39 -8.44 13.68
N ARG A 214 -2.27 -7.19 13.23
CA ARG A 214 -3.30 -6.45 12.50
C ARG A 214 -2.76 -6.03 11.15
N PHE A 215 -3.04 -6.84 10.14
CA PHE A 215 -2.84 -6.52 8.73
C PHE A 215 -3.80 -7.34 7.86
N VAL A 216 -3.78 -7.08 6.56
CA VAL A 216 -4.41 -7.93 5.54
C VAL A 216 -3.42 -8.29 4.43
N ALA A 217 -3.70 -9.39 3.73
CA ALA A 217 -3.12 -9.69 2.43
C ALA A 217 -4.13 -9.33 1.32
N LEU A 218 -3.64 -8.71 0.25
CA LEU A 218 -4.42 -8.51 -0.97
C LEU A 218 -3.73 -9.15 -2.17
N PRO A 219 -4.46 -9.67 -3.16
CA PRO A 219 -3.87 -10.51 -4.21
C PRO A 219 -3.12 -9.70 -5.28
N SER A 220 -2.60 -8.52 -4.93
CA SER A 220 -1.68 -7.73 -5.76
C SER A 220 -0.72 -6.93 -4.89
N ARG A 221 0.52 -6.83 -5.34
CA ARG A 221 1.55 -5.96 -4.76
C ARG A 221 1.30 -4.46 -4.98
N ARG A 222 0.33 -4.10 -5.84
CA ARG A 222 0.05 -2.70 -6.19
C ARG A 222 -0.40 -1.85 -5.00
N GLY A 223 -1.12 -2.45 -4.06
CA GLY A 223 -1.52 -1.86 -2.78
C GLY A 223 -0.70 -2.31 -1.58
N LEU A 224 0.56 -2.75 -1.76
CA LEU A 224 1.40 -3.27 -0.67
C LEU A 224 2.15 -2.14 0.06
N ALA A 225 1.93 -2.03 1.37
CA ALA A 225 2.57 -1.03 2.24
C ALA A 225 4.01 -1.41 2.60
N SER A 226 4.79 -0.42 3.02
CA SER A 226 6.14 -0.69 3.57
C SER A 226 6.04 -1.51 4.87
N ASN A 227 7.16 -2.08 5.31
CA ASN A 227 7.22 -2.81 6.57
C ASN A 227 6.87 -1.88 7.74
N GLY A 228 5.84 -2.22 8.52
CA GLY A 228 5.28 -1.33 9.55
C GLY A 228 4.52 -0.11 9.00
N GLY A 229 4.41 0.00 7.68
CA GLY A 229 3.79 1.11 6.96
C GLY A 229 2.26 1.09 7.00
N SER A 230 1.69 2.23 6.60
CA SER A 230 0.24 2.47 6.51
C SER A 230 -0.17 3.22 5.24
N GLU A 231 0.70 3.25 4.23
CA GLU A 231 0.45 3.94 2.96
C GLU A 231 -0.76 3.36 2.22
N TYR A 232 -1.02 2.08 2.43
CA TYR A 232 -2.18 1.37 1.91
C TYR A 232 -2.89 0.66 3.05
N GLN A 233 -4.10 1.10 3.31
CA GLN A 233 -4.97 0.55 4.34
C GLN A 233 -6.31 0.18 3.73
N VAL A 234 -6.92 -0.84 4.31
CA VAL A 234 -8.31 -1.18 4.06
C VAL A 234 -9.13 -0.94 5.31
N ARG A 235 -10.40 -0.57 5.12
CA ARG A 235 -11.41 -0.70 6.17
C ARG A 235 -12.26 -1.93 5.87
N VAL A 236 -12.20 -2.91 6.75
CA VAL A 236 -13.00 -4.13 6.67
C VAL A 236 -14.18 -4.00 7.62
N CYS A 237 -15.40 -4.26 7.14
CA CYS A 237 -16.61 -4.31 7.94
C CYS A 237 -17.24 -5.69 7.87
N TYR A 238 -17.57 -6.26 9.03
CA TYR A 238 -18.21 -7.57 9.13
C TYR A 238 -19.63 -7.42 9.67
N SER A 239 -20.61 -7.73 8.82
CA SER A 239 -22.03 -7.47 9.11
C SER A 239 -22.56 -8.26 10.30
N LYS A 240 -22.11 -9.51 10.50
CA LYS A 240 -22.64 -10.38 11.57
C LYS A 240 -22.33 -9.87 12.98
N THR A 241 -21.22 -9.15 13.14
CA THR A 241 -20.84 -8.52 14.42
C THR A 241 -21.05 -7.01 14.41
N SER A 242 -21.39 -6.43 13.25
CA SER A 242 -21.47 -4.98 13.02
C SER A 242 -20.17 -4.24 13.38
N LYS A 243 -19.03 -4.94 13.39
CA LYS A 243 -17.72 -4.36 13.68
C LYS A 243 -16.99 -4.01 12.40
N CYS A 244 -16.17 -2.97 12.46
CA CYS A 244 -15.24 -2.63 11.41
C CYS A 244 -13.85 -2.40 11.99
N ALA A 245 -12.82 -2.72 11.21
CA ALA A 245 -11.42 -2.50 11.54
C ALA A 245 -10.70 -1.86 10.34
N THR A 246 -9.81 -0.91 10.61
CA THR A 246 -8.90 -0.36 9.60
C THR A 246 -7.52 -0.90 9.85
N THR A 247 -6.88 -1.46 8.83
CA THR A 247 -5.58 -2.08 8.96
C THR A 247 -4.78 -2.00 7.65
N SER A 248 -3.47 -2.18 7.75
CA SER A 248 -2.54 -2.03 6.64
C SER A 248 -2.45 -3.29 5.79
N VAL A 249 -2.12 -3.13 4.50
CA VAL A 249 -1.85 -4.22 3.58
C VAL A 249 -0.36 -4.57 3.67
N TRP A 250 -0.03 -5.67 4.35
CA TRP A 250 1.37 -6.08 4.58
C TRP A 250 1.79 -7.31 3.77
N ASP A 251 0.83 -8.08 3.26
CA ASP A 251 1.12 -9.28 2.49
C ASP A 251 0.42 -9.30 1.12
N VAL A 252 0.85 -10.21 0.26
CA VAL A 252 0.31 -10.43 -1.09
C VAL A 252 -0.29 -11.83 -1.20
N GLY A 253 -1.57 -11.88 -1.50
CA GLY A 253 -2.41 -13.07 -1.49
C GLY A 253 -3.85 -12.69 -1.10
N PRO A 254 -4.84 -13.59 -1.16
CA PRO A 254 -4.78 -15.02 -1.41
C PRO A 254 -4.76 -15.41 -2.89
N TRP A 255 -4.28 -16.63 -3.17
CA TRP A 255 -4.30 -17.34 -4.48
C TRP A 255 -3.50 -16.71 -5.62
N ASN A 256 -3.59 -15.40 -5.79
CA ASN A 256 -2.98 -14.61 -6.86
C ASN A 256 -2.06 -13.52 -6.28
N THR A 257 -1.16 -13.01 -7.11
CA THR A 257 -0.23 -11.92 -6.76
C THR A 257 -0.26 -10.75 -7.72
N LYS A 258 -1.05 -10.85 -8.81
CA LYS A 258 -1.23 -9.83 -9.84
C LYS A 258 -2.72 -9.50 -10.09
N ASP A 259 -3.55 -9.65 -9.05
CA ASP A 259 -5.00 -9.41 -9.07
C ASP A 259 -5.41 -8.18 -8.26
N ASP A 260 -5.28 -6.99 -8.85
CA ASP A 260 -5.77 -5.73 -8.31
C ASP A 260 -7.25 -5.53 -8.67
N TYR A 261 -8.12 -6.47 -8.28
CA TYR A 261 -9.54 -6.50 -8.70
C TYR A 261 -10.35 -5.24 -8.37
N TRP A 262 -9.87 -4.40 -7.45
CA TRP A 262 -10.49 -3.10 -7.17
C TRP A 262 -10.30 -2.10 -8.32
N ASN A 263 -9.33 -2.31 -9.21
CA ASN A 263 -9.10 -1.46 -10.38
C ASN A 263 -10.04 -1.84 -11.54
N PRO A 264 -10.49 -0.85 -12.34
CA PRO A 264 -11.32 -1.14 -13.51
C PRO A 264 -10.52 -1.93 -14.56
N SER A 265 -11.23 -2.71 -15.37
CA SER A 265 -10.69 -3.59 -16.42
C SER A 265 -9.68 -2.92 -17.36
N SER A 266 -9.79 -1.60 -17.57
CA SER A 266 -8.86 -0.84 -18.41
C SER A 266 -7.44 -0.80 -17.85
N VAL A 267 -7.28 -0.82 -16.53
CA VAL A 267 -5.98 -0.63 -15.84
C VAL A 267 -5.61 -1.76 -14.88
N ARG A 268 -6.53 -2.72 -14.62
CA ARG A 268 -6.25 -3.97 -13.88
C ARG A 268 -5.02 -4.67 -14.45
N GLU A 269 -4.14 -5.17 -13.59
CA GLU A 269 -2.87 -5.80 -13.92
C GLU A 269 -3.09 -7.07 -14.75
N SER A 270 -3.95 -7.97 -14.27
CA SER A 270 -4.30 -9.22 -14.92
C SER A 270 -5.82 -9.40 -15.01
N TRP A 271 -6.29 -10.42 -15.75
CA TRP A 271 -7.71 -10.80 -15.87
C TRP A 271 -8.67 -9.63 -16.19
N LYS A 272 -8.26 -8.78 -17.14
CA LYS A 272 -8.99 -7.58 -17.58
C LYS A 272 -10.43 -7.85 -18.06
N SER A 273 -10.78 -9.09 -18.42
CA SER A 273 -12.14 -9.47 -18.81
C SER A 273 -13.11 -9.61 -17.63
N LEU A 274 -12.61 -9.72 -16.39
CA LEU A 274 -13.46 -9.77 -15.20
C LEU A 274 -13.98 -8.37 -14.83
N PRO A 275 -15.21 -8.27 -14.30
CA PRO A 275 -15.74 -7.01 -13.81
C PRO A 275 -14.91 -6.49 -12.62
N GLN A 276 -14.87 -5.17 -12.48
CA GLN A 276 -14.27 -4.50 -11.32
C GLN A 276 -14.94 -4.99 -10.03
N GLY A 277 -14.15 -5.20 -8.98
CA GLY A 277 -14.62 -5.70 -7.70
C GLY A 277 -14.73 -7.21 -7.60
N LYS A 278 -14.51 -7.97 -8.69
CA LYS A 278 -14.55 -9.43 -8.67
C LYS A 278 -13.13 -10.02 -8.62
N PRO A 279 -12.71 -10.61 -7.48
CA PRO A 279 -11.46 -11.36 -7.40
C PRO A 279 -11.44 -12.50 -8.41
N GLU A 280 -10.28 -12.76 -8.99
CA GLU A 280 -10.14 -13.85 -9.94
C GLU A 280 -10.34 -15.21 -9.28
N ALA A 281 -9.79 -15.43 -8.07
CA ALA A 281 -9.97 -16.69 -7.35
C ALA A 281 -11.45 -16.98 -7.06
N GLN A 282 -12.25 -15.93 -6.82
CA GLN A 282 -13.71 -16.06 -6.73
C GLN A 282 -14.32 -16.54 -8.05
N ALA A 283 -13.94 -15.93 -9.18
CA ALA A 283 -14.44 -16.30 -10.50
C ALA A 283 -14.00 -17.73 -10.90
N ALA A 284 -12.77 -18.11 -10.59
CA ALA A 284 -12.25 -19.46 -10.82
C ALA A 284 -13.03 -20.49 -9.98
N TYR A 285 -13.25 -20.20 -8.69
CA TYR A 285 -13.98 -21.08 -7.78
C TYR A 285 -15.47 -21.25 -8.14
N GLN A 286 -16.15 -20.15 -8.48
CA GLN A 286 -17.62 -20.15 -8.67
C GLN A 286 -18.03 -20.45 -10.11
N ASP A 287 -17.28 -19.95 -11.09
CA ASP A 287 -17.70 -19.92 -12.50
C ASP A 287 -16.77 -20.73 -13.42
N GLY A 288 -15.70 -21.32 -12.88
CA GLY A 288 -14.69 -22.02 -13.69
C GLY A 288 -13.87 -21.08 -14.59
N PHE A 289 -13.82 -19.78 -14.27
CA PHE A 289 -12.98 -18.83 -15.00
C PHE A 289 -11.52 -19.29 -14.99
N ASN A 290 -10.78 -19.02 -16.07
CA ASN A 290 -9.40 -19.51 -16.24
C ASN A 290 -9.26 -21.05 -16.07
N GLY A 291 -10.29 -21.82 -16.47
CA GLY A 291 -10.32 -23.28 -16.27
C GLY A 291 -10.57 -23.71 -14.81
N GLY A 292 -10.99 -22.77 -13.97
CA GLY A 292 -11.10 -22.92 -12.53
C GLY A 292 -9.75 -22.92 -11.83
N LEU A 293 -8.76 -22.20 -12.37
CA LEU A 293 -7.38 -22.15 -11.89
C LEU A 293 -6.96 -20.73 -11.54
N ASP A 294 -6.13 -20.58 -10.51
CA ASP A 294 -5.46 -19.32 -10.16
C ASP A 294 -4.25 -19.01 -11.06
N GLN A 295 -3.54 -17.92 -10.77
CA GLN A 295 -2.31 -17.47 -11.46
C GLN A 295 -1.23 -18.56 -11.58
N PHE A 296 -1.20 -19.49 -10.64
CA PHE A 296 -0.18 -20.53 -10.55
C PHE A 296 -0.67 -21.89 -11.06
N GLY A 297 -1.86 -21.93 -11.68
CA GLY A 297 -2.44 -23.16 -12.22
C GLY A 297 -3.03 -24.09 -11.16
N ARG A 298 -3.30 -23.59 -9.94
CA ARG A 298 -3.91 -24.36 -8.86
C ARG A 298 -5.41 -24.13 -8.84
N ARG A 299 -6.20 -25.08 -8.36
CA ARG A 299 -7.65 -24.86 -8.11
C ARG A 299 -7.83 -24.17 -6.76
N PRO A 300 -8.34 -22.92 -6.69
CA PRO A 300 -8.66 -22.30 -5.41
C PRO A 300 -9.62 -23.18 -4.62
N SER A 301 -9.35 -23.39 -3.33
CA SER A 301 -10.25 -24.18 -2.47
C SER A 301 -11.42 -23.37 -1.92
N ASN A 302 -11.36 -22.04 -2.09
CA ASN A 302 -12.35 -21.08 -1.66
C ASN A 302 -12.30 -19.82 -2.57
N PRO A 303 -13.32 -18.94 -2.53
CA PRO A 303 -13.36 -17.75 -3.36
C PRO A 303 -12.66 -16.52 -2.73
N ALA A 304 -11.65 -16.73 -1.89
CA ALA A 304 -11.08 -15.63 -1.11
C ALA A 304 -10.48 -14.52 -1.98
N GLY A 305 -10.76 -13.28 -1.60
CA GLY A 305 -10.18 -12.07 -2.21
C GLY A 305 -9.36 -11.23 -1.23
N ILE A 306 -9.25 -11.68 0.02
CA ILE A 306 -8.50 -11.03 1.10
C ILE A 306 -8.18 -12.07 2.19
N ASP A 307 -6.96 -12.06 2.70
CA ASP A 307 -6.61 -12.73 3.96
C ASP A 307 -6.50 -11.70 5.07
N ILE A 308 -6.94 -12.05 6.27
CA ILE A 308 -6.98 -11.16 7.43
C ILE A 308 -6.17 -11.77 8.58
N ALA A 309 -5.24 -10.99 9.13
CA ALA A 309 -4.41 -11.41 10.26
C ALA A 309 -5.22 -11.64 11.54
N ASP A 310 -4.69 -12.48 12.42
CA ASP A 310 -5.38 -13.01 13.60
C ASP A 310 -6.02 -11.93 14.49
N GLY A 311 -5.32 -10.83 14.73
CA GLY A 311 -5.83 -9.76 15.60
C GLY A 311 -7.03 -9.05 14.99
N THR A 312 -6.93 -8.70 13.70
CA THR A 312 -8.05 -8.10 12.98
C THR A 312 -9.23 -9.08 12.88
N PHE A 313 -8.96 -10.36 12.58
CA PHE A 313 -9.98 -11.39 12.37
C PHE A 313 -10.76 -11.71 13.66
N TRP A 314 -10.07 -12.13 14.71
CA TRP A 314 -10.70 -12.61 15.94
C TRP A 314 -11.12 -11.47 16.87
N THR A 315 -10.24 -10.50 17.08
CA THR A 315 -10.43 -9.48 18.12
C THR A 315 -11.25 -8.31 17.59
N ASP A 316 -10.80 -7.73 16.48
CA ASP A 316 -11.33 -6.45 16.02
C ASP A 316 -12.65 -6.64 15.24
N LEU A 317 -12.74 -7.67 14.39
CA LEU A 317 -13.95 -8.01 13.65
C LEU A 317 -14.86 -9.00 14.40
N GLY A 318 -14.32 -9.82 15.31
CA GLY A 318 -15.11 -10.84 16.00
C GLY A 318 -15.58 -11.97 15.07
N MET A 319 -14.85 -12.22 13.98
CA MET A 319 -15.15 -13.34 13.09
C MET A 319 -14.85 -14.66 13.79
N THR A 320 -15.67 -15.68 13.59
CA THR A 320 -15.45 -17.03 14.13
C THR A 320 -15.10 -18.06 13.05
N ASN A 321 -15.30 -17.70 11.79
CA ASN A 321 -14.98 -18.50 10.61
C ASN A 321 -14.83 -17.57 9.39
N ASN A 322 -14.28 -18.09 8.30
CA ASN A 322 -14.18 -17.40 7.02
C ASN A 322 -15.58 -17.02 6.51
N ASP A 323 -15.72 -15.80 5.99
CA ASP A 323 -17.02 -15.29 5.54
C ASP A 323 -16.85 -14.06 4.64
N TRP A 324 -17.96 -13.60 4.07
CA TRP A 324 -18.03 -12.36 3.32
C TRP A 324 -17.89 -11.13 4.24
N VAL A 325 -17.08 -10.19 3.79
CA VAL A 325 -16.87 -8.88 4.42
C VAL A 325 -16.98 -7.78 3.37
N ASP A 326 -17.33 -6.58 3.81
CA ASP A 326 -17.26 -5.38 2.97
C ASP A 326 -15.91 -4.70 3.19
N VAL A 327 -15.11 -4.57 2.14
CA VAL A 327 -13.75 -4.02 2.18
C VAL A 327 -13.72 -2.71 1.43
N THR A 328 -13.21 -1.66 2.06
CA THR A 328 -12.98 -0.35 1.45
C THR A 328 -11.49 -0.12 1.27
N TYR A 329 -11.05 0.15 0.05
CA TYR A 329 -9.63 0.30 -0.34
C TYR A 329 -9.25 1.77 -0.26
N LEU A 330 -8.71 2.20 0.88
CA LEU A 330 -8.73 3.61 1.25
C LEU A 330 -7.86 4.50 0.34
N TRP A 331 -6.90 3.94 -0.39
CA TRP A 331 -6.07 4.69 -1.34
C TRP A 331 -6.73 5.03 -2.67
N THR A 332 -7.86 4.39 -2.99
CA THR A 332 -8.51 4.49 -4.31
C THR A 332 -9.29 5.79 -4.54
N SER A 333 -9.49 6.61 -3.50
CA SER A 333 -10.09 7.96 -3.60
C SER A 333 -9.18 9.01 -4.26
N GLY A 334 -8.05 8.60 -4.85
CA GLY A 334 -7.18 9.48 -5.60
C GLY A 334 -5.94 9.98 -4.87
N GLY A 335 -5.57 9.32 -3.76
CA GLY A 335 -4.36 9.61 -2.99
C GLY A 335 -4.58 9.30 -1.52
N GLY A 336 -4.52 8.01 -1.16
CA GLY A 336 -4.59 7.54 0.22
C GLY A 336 -5.93 7.82 0.90
N THR A 337 -6.22 7.11 2.00
CA THR A 337 -6.75 7.85 3.16
C THR A 337 -5.82 9.05 3.34
N PRO A 338 -6.25 10.23 3.82
CA PRO A 338 -5.31 11.10 4.50
C PRO A 338 -4.75 10.23 5.63
N THR A 339 -3.64 9.53 5.38
CA THR A 339 -2.84 8.90 6.41
C THR A 339 -2.36 10.11 7.16
N GLY A 340 -3.09 10.45 8.21
CA GLY A 340 -2.66 11.53 9.03
C GLY A 340 -1.23 11.26 9.44
N LEU A 341 -0.42 12.31 9.55
CA LEU A 341 0.92 12.18 10.05
C LEU A 341 0.86 11.43 11.39
N VAL A 342 1.40 10.23 11.42
CA VAL A 342 1.47 9.42 12.64
C VAL A 342 2.77 9.74 13.35
N ILE A 343 2.68 9.94 14.66
CA ILE A 343 3.83 10.15 15.53
C ILE A 343 3.77 9.09 16.60
N ASP A 344 4.69 8.16 16.52
CA ASP A 344 4.89 7.04 17.44
C ASP A 344 5.66 7.46 18.69
N SER A 345 5.51 6.69 19.77
CA SER A 345 6.22 6.93 21.02
C SER A 345 7.73 6.64 20.94
N ASN A 346 8.20 6.03 19.85
CA ASN A 346 9.61 5.82 19.55
C ASN A 346 10.04 6.67 18.33
N ASN A 347 10.95 7.63 18.56
CA ASN A 347 11.46 8.49 17.49
C ASN A 347 12.24 7.77 16.38
N ALA A 348 12.66 6.52 16.59
CA ALA A 348 13.22 5.71 15.52
C ALA A 348 12.18 5.37 14.43
N ASN A 349 10.89 5.40 14.77
CA ASN A 349 9.78 5.12 13.85
C ASN A 349 9.20 6.40 13.21
N ASN A 350 9.76 7.57 13.52
CA ASN A 350 9.22 8.87 13.12
C ASN A 350 10.10 9.56 12.06
N ASP A 351 9.46 10.15 11.04
CA ASP A 351 10.11 11.16 10.19
C ASP A 351 10.20 12.47 10.98
N GLN A 352 11.33 12.68 11.66
CA GLN A 352 11.53 13.82 12.56
C GLN A 352 11.47 15.18 11.87
N ALA A 353 11.55 15.25 10.53
CA ALA A 353 11.31 16.48 9.80
C ALA A 353 9.82 16.86 9.74
N LYS A 354 8.92 15.90 10.01
CA LYS A 354 7.46 16.08 9.96
C LYS A 354 6.81 15.92 11.33
N GLY A 355 7.31 15.02 12.16
CA GLY A 355 6.77 14.82 13.50
C GLY A 355 7.69 13.99 14.39
N TYR A 356 7.66 14.25 15.70
CA TYR A 356 8.48 13.56 16.69
C TYR A 356 7.85 13.66 18.07
N ILE A 357 8.25 12.78 18.99
CA ILE A 357 7.87 12.87 20.41
C ILE A 357 9.03 13.44 21.24
N GLN A 358 8.71 14.27 22.22
CA GLN A 358 9.65 14.84 23.18
C GLN A 358 9.11 14.67 24.60
N LEU A 359 9.94 14.14 25.49
CA LEU A 359 9.57 13.90 26.88
C LEU A 359 10.12 15.01 27.77
N ALA A 360 9.30 15.45 28.72
CA ALA A 360 9.76 16.26 29.84
C ALA A 360 10.04 15.38 31.06
N GLY A 361 11.18 15.58 31.72
CA GLY A 361 11.60 14.79 32.87
C GLY A 361 12.03 13.37 32.50
N THR A 362 12.12 12.49 33.51
CA THR A 362 12.68 11.12 33.39
C THR A 362 11.67 10.02 33.76
N SER A 363 10.41 10.38 33.97
CA SER A 363 9.40 9.52 34.55
C SER A 363 8.62 8.64 33.56
N TRP A 364 8.72 8.96 32.27
CA TRP A 364 8.16 8.18 31.19
C TRP A 364 9.09 7.01 30.87
N ALA A 365 8.60 5.78 31.07
CA ALA A 365 9.31 4.55 30.76
C ALA A 365 8.67 3.82 29.58
N SER A 366 9.49 3.27 28.68
CA SER A 366 8.98 2.40 27.62
C SER A 366 8.55 1.05 28.19
N SER A 367 7.46 0.49 27.66
CA SER A 367 6.91 -0.79 28.07
C SER A 367 6.23 -1.50 26.89
N THR A 368 6.22 -2.81 26.96
CA THR A 368 5.47 -3.71 26.06
C THR A 368 4.55 -4.65 26.84
N ASN A 369 4.37 -4.41 28.14
CA ASN A 369 3.70 -5.33 29.07
C ASN A 369 2.20 -5.52 28.75
N VAL A 370 1.52 -4.43 28.38
CA VAL A 370 0.12 -4.50 27.92
C VAL A 370 0.12 -4.50 26.39
N ALA A 371 -0.34 -5.58 25.77
CA ALA A 371 -0.43 -5.70 24.31
C ALA A 371 -1.43 -4.69 23.70
N GLY A 372 -1.34 -4.51 22.38
CA GLY A 372 -2.21 -3.58 21.64
C GLY A 372 -1.65 -2.15 21.56
N TYR A 373 -0.35 -1.97 21.76
CA TYR A 373 0.33 -0.71 21.48
C TYR A 373 0.53 -0.50 19.97
N TYR A 374 0.70 0.75 19.56
CA TYR A 374 1.12 1.08 18.21
C TYR A 374 2.65 0.93 18.09
N GLY A 375 3.13 0.54 16.92
CA GLY A 375 4.57 0.37 16.67
C GLY A 375 5.22 -0.68 17.57
N THR A 376 6.32 -0.31 18.23
CA THR A 376 7.20 -1.25 18.95
C THR A 376 6.96 -1.32 20.46
N SER A 377 6.38 -0.28 21.05
CA SER A 377 6.18 -0.13 22.49
C SER A 377 5.26 1.06 22.77
N TYR A 378 4.89 1.27 24.03
CA TYR A 378 4.30 2.52 24.51
C TYR A 378 5.12 3.11 25.65
N LEU A 379 4.98 4.41 25.90
CA LEU A 379 5.51 5.05 27.09
C LEU A 379 4.45 5.11 28.18
N VAL A 380 4.87 4.89 29.44
CA VAL A 380 4.01 4.95 30.61
C VAL A 380 4.65 5.83 31.68
N SER A 381 3.84 6.64 32.36
CA SER A 381 4.27 7.40 33.53
C SER A 381 3.22 7.29 34.65
N PRO A 382 3.63 7.18 35.93
CA PRO A 382 2.70 7.26 37.05
C PRO A 382 2.09 8.66 37.15
N GLY A 383 0.83 8.75 37.56
CA GLY A 383 0.13 10.00 37.81
C GLY A 383 0.78 10.77 38.97
N ALA A 384 1.04 12.06 38.76
CA ALA A 384 1.58 12.95 39.79
C ALA A 384 1.21 14.38 39.46
N ALA A 385 1.06 15.25 40.46
CA ALA A 385 0.76 16.68 40.28
C ALA A 385 1.98 17.49 39.80
N VAL A 386 2.60 17.07 38.69
CA VAL A 386 3.83 17.60 38.12
C VAL A 386 3.65 17.79 36.61
N SER A 387 4.12 18.93 36.09
CA SER A 387 4.07 19.24 34.66
C SER A 387 5.24 18.61 33.90
N GLU A 388 5.11 17.32 33.60
CA GLU A 388 6.08 16.53 32.80
C GLU A 388 5.36 15.81 31.65
N PRO A 389 4.96 16.53 30.59
CA PRO A 389 4.22 15.91 29.49
C PRO A 389 5.11 15.07 28.57
N ALA A 390 4.49 14.07 27.94
CA ALA A 390 4.95 13.55 26.66
C ALA A 390 4.35 14.41 25.55
N THR A 391 5.19 15.04 24.73
CA THR A 391 4.78 16.02 23.72
C THR A 391 4.99 15.46 22.32
N PHE A 392 3.91 15.26 21.58
CA PHE A 392 3.93 14.92 20.17
C PHE A 392 3.93 16.20 19.35
N TRP A 393 5.00 16.44 18.59
CA TRP A 393 5.17 17.58 17.69
C TRP A 393 4.85 17.18 16.26
N PHE A 394 4.15 18.05 15.52
CA PHE A 394 3.87 17.86 14.11
C PHE A 394 4.00 19.17 13.32
N TYR A 395 4.61 19.08 12.14
CA TYR A 395 4.81 20.20 11.24
C TYR A 395 3.71 20.26 10.18
N LEU A 396 3.18 21.46 9.95
CA LEU A 396 2.32 21.74 8.80
C LEU A 396 3.00 22.77 7.88
N PRO A 397 3.19 22.48 6.58
CA PRO A 397 3.79 23.43 5.65
C PRO A 397 2.89 24.63 5.34
N ALA A 398 1.57 24.48 5.55
CA ALA A 398 0.57 25.51 5.37
C ALA A 398 -0.50 25.39 6.46
N ALA A 399 -1.24 26.47 6.71
CA ALA A 399 -2.37 26.42 7.64
C ALA A 399 -3.44 25.45 7.13
N ALA A 400 -3.95 24.59 8.00
CA ALA A 400 -4.93 23.57 7.66
C ALA A 400 -5.81 23.22 8.86
N THR A 401 -7.04 22.80 8.58
CA THR A 401 -7.89 22.14 9.58
C THR A 401 -7.55 20.65 9.61
N LYS A 402 -7.21 20.15 10.79
CA LYS A 402 -6.76 18.77 11.00
C LYS A 402 -7.52 18.10 12.12
N THR A 403 -7.85 16.83 11.92
CA THR A 403 -8.35 15.95 12.97
C THR A 403 -7.17 15.28 13.66
N VAL A 404 -7.16 15.29 14.99
CA VAL A 404 -6.17 14.56 15.79
C VAL A 404 -6.83 13.35 16.43
N ASP A 405 -6.27 12.18 16.15
CA ASP A 405 -6.60 10.94 16.81
C ASP A 405 -5.44 10.50 17.73
N ALA A 406 -5.74 9.71 18.77
CA ALA A 406 -4.73 9.12 19.66
C ALA A 406 -4.95 7.62 19.84
N TRP A 407 -3.85 6.90 19.99
CA TRP A 407 -3.80 5.48 20.32
C TRP A 407 -3.28 5.31 21.74
N TRP A 408 -3.71 4.26 22.45
CA TRP A 408 -3.15 3.86 23.75
C TRP A 408 -3.39 2.37 24.02
N THR A 409 -2.66 1.82 24.99
CA THR A 409 -2.97 0.52 25.60
C THR A 409 -3.96 0.71 26.76
N ALA A 410 -5.00 -0.12 26.78
CA ALA A 410 -6.04 -0.05 27.81
C ALA A 410 -5.78 -1.05 28.95
N ALA A 411 -5.83 -0.57 30.19
CA ALA A 411 -5.72 -1.40 31.39
C ALA A 411 -6.42 -0.75 32.59
N THR A 412 -6.75 -1.52 33.62
CA THR A 412 -7.54 -1.06 34.78
C THR A 412 -6.80 -0.06 35.68
N ASP A 413 -5.47 0.01 35.59
CA ASP A 413 -4.61 0.90 36.36
C ASP A 413 -4.35 2.25 35.66
N ARG A 414 -4.93 2.46 34.47
CA ARG A 414 -4.80 3.70 33.70
C ARG A 414 -5.71 4.79 34.24
N SER A 415 -5.34 6.04 33.97
CA SER A 415 -6.15 7.21 34.30
C SER A 415 -7.45 7.22 33.48
N THR A 416 -8.56 7.52 34.15
CA THR A 416 -9.86 7.74 33.50
C THR A 416 -10.01 9.14 32.91
N ALA A 417 -9.04 10.02 33.12
CA ALA A 417 -9.09 11.42 32.73
C ALA A 417 -7.71 11.93 32.28
N ALA A 418 -7.01 11.15 31.45
CA ALA A 418 -5.71 11.51 30.88
C ALA A 418 -5.85 12.74 29.95
N PRO A 419 -5.18 13.86 30.24
CA PRO A 419 -5.34 15.12 29.50
C PRO A 419 -4.42 15.21 28.27
N PHE A 420 -5.02 15.28 27.08
CA PHE A 420 -4.38 15.65 25.82
C PHE A 420 -4.61 17.13 25.54
N ILE A 421 -3.54 17.92 25.61
CA ILE A 421 -3.57 19.38 25.45
C ILE A 421 -3.09 19.72 24.05
N VAL A 422 -3.97 20.27 23.22
CA VAL A 422 -3.68 20.62 21.82
C VAL A 422 -3.24 22.08 21.77
N VAL A 423 -2.06 22.34 21.21
CA VAL A 423 -1.45 23.68 21.14
C VAL A 423 -0.97 23.93 19.72
N ASN A 424 -1.30 25.11 19.18
CA ASN A 424 -0.90 25.50 17.83
C ASN A 424 0.53 26.10 17.79
N ALA A 425 1.05 26.35 16.58
CA ALA A 425 2.40 26.88 16.40
C ALA A 425 2.61 28.30 16.98
N ALA A 426 1.54 29.05 17.23
CA ALA A 426 1.59 30.35 17.91
C ALA A 426 1.60 30.21 19.46
N GLY A 427 1.54 28.99 19.99
CA GLY A 427 1.49 28.72 21.43
C GLY A 427 0.08 28.83 22.05
N THR A 428 -0.96 28.99 21.24
CA THR A 428 -2.35 29.02 21.72
C THR A 428 -2.85 27.61 22.00
N GLN A 429 -3.38 27.38 23.21
CA GLN A 429 -4.06 26.13 23.54
C GLN A 429 -5.44 26.10 22.86
N LEU A 430 -5.63 25.17 21.93
CA LEU A 430 -6.88 24.97 21.20
C LEU A 430 -7.87 24.09 21.98
N ALA A 431 -7.36 23.12 22.74
CA ALA A 431 -8.19 22.23 23.55
C ALA A 431 -7.41 21.55 24.68
N ASN A 432 -8.15 21.05 25.66
CA ASN A 432 -7.68 20.11 26.69
C ASN A 432 -8.70 18.97 26.79
N VAL A 433 -8.41 17.86 26.11
CA VAL A 433 -9.30 16.71 25.96
C VAL A 433 -8.92 15.65 27.00
N LYS A 434 -9.83 15.33 27.92
CA LYS A 434 -9.62 14.28 28.91
C LYS A 434 -10.18 12.96 28.38
N VAL A 435 -9.35 11.93 28.33
CA VAL A 435 -9.75 10.60 27.86
C VAL A 435 -9.60 9.54 28.94
N ASN A 436 -10.48 8.54 28.90
CA ASN A 436 -10.39 7.37 29.75
C ASN A 436 -9.50 6.31 29.08
N GLN A 437 -8.27 6.14 29.57
CA GLN A 437 -7.32 5.16 29.04
C GLN A 437 -7.54 3.74 29.56
N GLN A 438 -8.57 3.48 30.36
CA GLN A 438 -8.93 2.12 30.78
C GLN A 438 -9.71 1.35 29.71
N VAL A 439 -10.19 2.05 28.67
CA VAL A 439 -11.06 1.51 27.63
C VAL A 439 -10.61 2.00 26.25
N ASN A 440 -11.14 1.38 25.19
CA ASN A 440 -10.90 1.79 23.79
C ASN A 440 -9.41 1.88 23.39
N GLY A 441 -8.54 1.09 24.03
CA GLY A 441 -7.15 0.94 23.59
C GLY A 441 -7.05 0.10 22.32
N ALA A 442 -5.85 0.00 21.76
CA ALA A 442 -5.57 -0.77 20.54
C ALA A 442 -6.37 -0.30 19.29
N ARG A 443 -6.72 0.98 19.24
CA ARG A 443 -7.43 1.62 18.13
C ARG A 443 -7.17 3.12 18.13
N TRP A 444 -7.38 3.76 16.98
CA TRP A 444 -7.43 5.22 16.88
C TRP A 444 -8.72 5.77 17.51
N ASN A 445 -8.55 6.76 18.39
CA ASN A 445 -9.64 7.48 19.05
C ASN A 445 -9.55 8.96 18.73
N THR A 446 -10.60 9.53 18.15
CA THR A 446 -10.64 10.96 17.82
C THR A 446 -10.67 11.83 19.06
N LEU A 447 -9.68 12.71 19.20
CA LEU A 447 -9.66 13.74 20.23
C LEU A 447 -10.49 14.96 19.78
N GLY A 448 -10.41 15.32 18.51
CA GLY A 448 -11.15 16.45 17.94
C GLY A 448 -10.54 16.96 16.63
N THR A 449 -11.13 18.03 16.09
CA THR A 449 -10.70 18.69 14.85
C THR A 449 -10.51 20.17 15.10
N TRP A 450 -9.37 20.71 14.68
CA TRP A 450 -9.03 22.11 14.90
C TRP A 450 -8.30 22.71 13.70
N SER A 451 -8.34 24.04 13.60
CA SER A 451 -7.54 24.79 12.63
C SER A 451 -6.16 25.08 13.20
N PHE A 452 -5.13 24.65 12.47
CA PHE A 452 -3.74 24.86 12.81
C PHE A 452 -3.08 25.81 11.80
N PRO A 453 -2.23 26.74 12.24
CA PRO A 453 -1.36 27.50 11.35
C PRO A 453 -0.25 26.62 10.77
N ALA A 454 0.44 27.14 9.76
CA ALA A 454 1.70 26.59 9.30
C ALA A 454 2.74 26.63 10.43
N GLY A 455 3.70 25.70 10.40
CA GLY A 455 4.74 25.54 11.41
C GLY A 455 4.54 24.34 12.33
N TRP A 456 5.30 24.32 13.42
CA TRP A 456 5.31 23.26 14.41
C TRP A 456 4.19 23.42 15.44
N ASN A 457 3.22 22.51 15.37
CA ASN A 457 2.12 22.37 16.31
C ASN A 457 2.40 21.20 17.27
N LYS A 458 1.66 21.09 18.37
CA LYS A 458 1.89 20.01 19.35
C LYS A 458 0.64 19.52 20.07
N VAL A 459 0.71 18.27 20.50
CA VAL A 459 -0.23 17.64 21.43
C VAL A 459 0.56 17.18 22.66
N GLN A 460 0.23 17.70 23.83
CA GLN A 460 0.89 17.36 25.08
C GLN A 460 0.01 16.44 25.90
N LEU A 461 0.49 15.23 26.17
CA LEU A 461 -0.14 14.32 27.12
C LEU A 461 0.45 14.55 28.50
N SER A 462 -0.33 15.11 29.42
CA SER A 462 0.14 15.42 30.77
C SER A 462 -0.09 14.26 31.74
N ARG A 463 0.92 13.98 32.58
CA ARG A 463 0.81 13.03 33.70
C ARG A 463 0.20 13.64 34.98
N TRP A 464 -0.29 14.88 34.89
CA TRP A 464 -0.96 15.57 35.99
C TRP A 464 -2.38 15.02 36.22
N VAL A 465 -2.42 13.80 36.74
CA VAL A 465 -3.62 13.04 37.07
C VAL A 465 -3.52 12.49 38.50
N THR A 466 -4.58 11.85 38.97
CA THR A 466 -4.64 11.22 40.29
C THR A 466 -3.47 10.27 40.53
N ALA A 467 -2.76 10.46 41.64
CA ALA A 467 -1.70 9.56 42.08
C ALA A 467 -2.22 8.12 42.26
N GLY A 468 -1.40 7.13 41.95
CA GLY A 468 -1.79 5.72 41.96
C GLY A 468 -2.45 5.22 40.66
N THR A 469 -2.65 6.09 39.67
CA THR A 469 -3.00 5.70 38.29
C THR A 469 -1.82 5.92 37.35
N TYR A 470 -1.88 5.37 36.14
CA TYR A 470 -0.88 5.57 35.10
C TYR A 470 -1.44 6.28 33.86
N VAL A 471 -0.60 7.03 33.16
CA VAL A 471 -0.90 7.61 31.85
C VAL A 471 0.00 6.95 30.80
N VAL A 472 -0.56 6.68 29.62
CA VAL A 472 0.12 6.02 28.49
C VAL A 472 0.21 6.96 27.29
N ALA A 473 1.43 7.19 26.80
CA ALA A 473 1.70 7.87 25.54
C ALA A 473 2.15 6.82 24.52
N ASP A 474 1.36 6.61 23.47
CA ASP A 474 1.61 5.55 22.48
C ASP A 474 1.79 6.16 21.08
N ALA A 475 0.71 6.64 20.46
CA ALA A 475 0.83 7.37 19.20
C ALA A 475 -0.28 8.41 19.03
N ILE A 476 -0.03 9.41 18.17
CA ILE A 476 -1.07 10.29 17.62
C ILE A 476 -1.10 10.21 16.09
N GLN A 477 -2.25 10.53 15.50
CA GLN A 477 -2.42 10.68 14.06
C GLN A 477 -3.02 12.06 13.76
N VAL A 478 -2.44 12.80 12.82
CA VAL A 478 -2.91 14.14 12.40
C VAL A 478 -3.35 14.12 10.94
N ARG A 479 -4.66 13.99 10.67
CA ARG A 479 -5.22 13.83 9.31
C ARG A 479 -5.91 15.07 8.77
#